data_AF-A0A8J3JC85-F1
#
_entry.id   AF-A0A8J3JC85-F1
#
_cell.length_a   1.000
_cell.length_b   1.000
_cell.length_c   1.000
_cell.angle_alpha   90.00
_cell.angle_beta   90.00
_cell.angle_gamma   90.00
#
_symmetry.space_group_name_H-M   'P 1'
#
loop_
_entity.id
_entity.type
_entity.pdbx_description
1 polymer ?
#
loop_
_entity_poly.entity_id
_entity_poly.type
_entity_poly.pdbx_seq_one_letter_code
_entity_poly.pdbx_strand_id
1 'polypeptide(L)'
;MTVDGEMVITGTPGARNWLANLRACSWAVLHLRNPDRDVEVAAAEVTDQAKRCRIAAEAFRLQPWYAEQPYSVEEWVAGAPMVVLTATKNR
;
A
#
# COMPACT_ATOMS: atom_id res chain seq x y z
N MET A 1 -0.71 5.87 2.34
CA MET A 1 -1.76 6.84 1.94
C MET A 1 -3.12 6.33 2.42
N THR A 2 -4.18 7.13 2.31
CA THR A 2 -5.54 6.69 2.62
C THR A 2 -6.37 6.64 1.34
N VAL A 3 -7.05 5.52 1.09
CA VAL A 3 -7.94 5.30 -0.06
C VAL A 3 -9.26 4.73 0.47
N ASP A 4 -10.40 5.37 0.17
CA ASP A 4 -11.72 4.95 0.66
C ASP A 4 -11.78 4.75 2.20
N GLY A 5 -10.98 5.52 2.95
CA GLY A 5 -10.86 5.39 4.41
C GLY A 5 -9.92 4.28 4.90
N GLU A 6 -9.34 3.47 4.00
CA GLU A 6 -8.38 2.42 4.33
C GLU A 6 -6.94 2.93 4.23
N MET A 7 -6.08 2.50 5.16
CA MET A 7 -4.64 2.75 5.05
C MET A 7 -4.05 1.81 4.00
N VAL A 8 -3.41 2.36 2.98
CA VAL A 8 -2.79 1.61 1.88
C VAL A 8 -1.31 1.93 1.79
N ILE A 9 -0.51 0.87 1.66
CA ILE A 9 0.89 0.94 1.21
C ILE A 9 0.95 0.43 -0.23
N THR A 10 1.60 1.21 -1.09
CA THR A 10 1.90 0.86 -2.47
C THR A 10 3.30 1.35 -2.84
N GLY A 11 3.78 0.99 -4.03
CA GLY A 11 5.02 1.50 -4.61
C GLY A 11 5.06 1.20 -6.10
N THR A 12 6.11 1.63 -6.80
CA THR A 12 6.21 1.37 -8.25
C THR A 12 6.24 -0.15 -8.54
N PRO A 13 5.78 -0.57 -9.73
CA PRO A 13 5.83 -1.96 -10.18
C PRO A 13 7.15 -2.67 -9.92
N GLY A 14 7.04 -3.98 -9.64
CA GLY A 14 8.17 -4.87 -9.45
C GLY A 14 8.27 -5.47 -8.05
N ALA A 15 9.23 -6.39 -7.89
CA ALA A 15 9.43 -7.12 -6.65
C ALA A 15 9.86 -6.18 -5.51
N ARG A 16 9.28 -6.40 -4.32
CA ARG A 16 9.65 -5.68 -3.09
C ARG A 16 9.85 -6.65 -1.95
N ASN A 17 11.02 -6.59 -1.33
CA ASN A 17 11.35 -7.40 -0.16
C ASN A 17 10.34 -7.20 0.98
N TRP A 18 9.84 -5.97 1.18
CA TRP A 18 8.83 -5.71 2.20
C TRP A 18 7.51 -6.44 1.92
N LEU A 19 7.09 -6.58 0.65
CA LEU A 19 5.87 -7.33 0.32
C LEU A 19 6.10 -8.83 0.54
N ALA A 20 7.28 -9.35 0.18
CA ALA A 20 7.64 -10.75 0.47
C ALA A 20 7.61 -11.04 1.97
N ASN A 21 8.12 -10.13 2.80
CA ASN A 21 8.05 -10.24 4.25
C ASN A 21 6.59 -10.24 4.75
N LEU A 22 5.73 -9.35 4.24
CA LEU A 22 4.32 -9.28 4.64
C LEU A 22 3.50 -10.50 4.21
N ARG A 23 3.86 -11.13 3.08
CA ARG A 23 3.26 -12.40 2.65
C ARG A 23 3.64 -13.55 3.59
N ALA A 24 4.86 -13.54 4.12
CA ALA A 24 5.32 -14.55 5.07
C ALA A 24 4.79 -14.30 6.50
N CYS A 25 4.66 -13.04 6.89
CA CYS A 25 4.11 -12.62 8.19
C CYS A 25 3.28 -11.35 8.00
N SER A 26 1.96 -11.45 8.15
CA SER A 26 1.04 -10.35 7.92
C SER A 26 1.02 -9.29 9.01
N TRP A 27 1.82 -9.42 10.07
CA TRP A 27 1.90 -8.43 11.15
C TRP A 27 3.10 -7.50 10.95
N ALA A 28 2.89 -6.21 11.19
CA ALA A 28 3.94 -5.20 11.12
C ALA A 28 3.70 -4.06 12.11
N VAL A 29 4.74 -3.27 12.35
CA VAL A 29 4.65 -1.98 13.06
C VAL A 29 4.79 -0.86 12.04
N LEU A 30 3.79 0.02 11.98
CA LEU A 30 3.81 1.23 11.18
C LEU A 30 4.29 2.41 12.04
N HIS A 31 5.48 2.91 11.73
CA HIS A 31 6.04 4.12 12.35
C HIS A 31 5.45 5.36 11.65
N LEU A 32 4.55 6.06 12.33
CA LEU A 32 3.96 7.31 11.86
C LEU A 32 4.77 8.50 12.39
N ARG A 33 4.87 9.55 11.56
CA ARG A 33 5.44 10.84 11.97
C ARG A 33 4.32 11.86 12.12
N ASN A 34 4.44 12.76 13.11
CA ASN A 34 3.50 13.85 13.40
C ASN A 34 2.05 13.41 13.75
N PRO A 35 1.79 12.96 14.99
CA PRO A 35 2.75 12.73 16.07
C PRO A 35 3.56 11.45 15.83
N ASP A 36 4.76 11.40 16.42
CA ASP A 36 5.59 10.20 16.40
C ASP A 36 4.92 9.11 17.22
N ARG A 37 4.54 8.02 16.55
CA ARG A 37 3.93 6.85 17.19
C ARG A 37 4.07 5.59 16.35
N ASP A 38 4.09 4.48 17.07
CA ASP A 38 4.10 3.14 16.49
C ASP A 38 2.69 2.57 16.54
N VAL A 39 2.25 2.00 15.42
CA VAL A 39 0.93 1.37 15.29
C VAL A 39 1.12 -0.05 14.81
N GLU A 40 0.70 -1.02 15.63
CA GLU A 40 0.61 -2.40 15.19
C GLU A 40 -0.48 -2.54 14.12
N VAL A 41 -0.16 -3.22 13.04
CA VAL A 41 -1.06 -3.40 11.90
C VAL A 41 -1.05 -4.84 11.41
N ALA A 42 -2.21 -5.29 10.95
CA ALA A 42 -2.36 -6.45 10.08
C ALA A 42 -2.38 -5.99 8.62
N ALA A 43 -1.61 -6.66 7.78
CA ALA A 43 -1.45 -6.40 6.36
C ALA A 43 -2.20 -7.45 5.52
N ALA A 44 -2.97 -6.97 4.55
CA ALA A 44 -3.63 -7.81 3.55
C ALA A 44 -3.24 -7.33 2.15
N GLU A 45 -2.66 -8.22 1.36
CA GLU A 45 -2.36 -7.91 -0.05
C GLU A 45 -3.66 -7.74 -0.85
N VAL A 46 -3.67 -6.72 -1.71
CA VAL A 46 -4.80 -6.41 -2.58
C VAL A 46 -4.62 -7.14 -3.92
N THR A 47 -5.43 -8.17 -4.11
CA THR A 47 -5.50 -8.97 -5.35
C THR A 47 -6.72 -8.63 -6.21
N ASP A 48 -7.76 -8.03 -5.64
CA ASP A 48 -8.96 -7.63 -6.38
C ASP A 48 -8.66 -6.53 -7.42
N GLN A 49 -8.97 -6.81 -8.68
CA GLN A 49 -8.65 -5.93 -9.80
C GLN A 49 -9.28 -4.54 -9.66
N ALA A 50 -10.56 -4.47 -9.26
CA ALA A 50 -11.27 -3.19 -9.15
C ALA A 50 -10.68 -2.31 -8.02
N LYS A 51 -10.27 -2.92 -6.91
CA LYS A 51 -9.56 -2.23 -5.83
C LYS A 51 -8.16 -1.78 -6.26
N ARG A 52 -7.44 -2.60 -7.03
CA ARG A 52 -6.13 -2.23 -7.57
C ARG A 52 -6.21 -1.01 -8.51
N CYS A 53 -7.21 -0.96 -9.39
CA CYS A 53 -7.48 0.21 -10.25
C CYS A 53 -7.70 1.48 -9.43
N ARG A 54 -8.54 1.41 -8.38
CA ARG A 54 -8.81 2.56 -7.50
C ARG A 54 -7.56 3.04 -6.78
N ILE A 55 -6.78 2.12 -6.21
CA ILE A 55 -5.53 2.44 -5.51
C ILE A 55 -4.53 3.11 -6.46
N ALA A 56 -4.36 2.60 -7.68
CA ALA A 56 -3.45 3.18 -8.66
C ALA A 56 -3.85 4.63 -9.03
N ALA A 57 -5.14 4.85 -9.32
CA ALA A 57 -5.66 6.18 -9.62
C ALA A 57 -5.43 7.17 -8.46
N GLU A 58 -5.71 6.75 -7.23
CA GLU A 58 -5.50 7.58 -6.04
C GLU A 58 -4.03 7.82 -5.74
N ALA A 59 -3.14 6.84 -5.99
CA ALA A 59 -1.70 7.03 -5.84
C ALA A 59 -1.18 8.13 -6.76
N PHE A 60 -1.59 8.13 -8.03
CA PHE A 60 -1.20 9.14 -9.01
C PHE A 60 -1.73 10.53 -8.62
N ARG A 61 -2.97 10.59 -8.11
CA ARG A 61 -3.62 11.83 -7.67
C ARG A 61 -2.97 12.43 -6.41
N LEU A 62 -2.68 11.60 -5.41
CA LEU A 62 -2.16 12.04 -4.10
C LEU A 62 -0.65 12.28 -4.12
N GLN A 63 0.09 11.58 -4.97
CA GLN A 63 1.54 11.65 -5.07
C GLN A 63 1.95 11.77 -6.54
N PRO A 64 1.94 12.99 -7.12
CA PRO A 64 2.21 13.22 -8.54
C PRO A 64 3.51 12.60 -9.05
N TRP A 65 4.53 12.50 -8.19
CA TRP A 65 5.79 11.80 -8.48
C TRP A 65 5.60 10.36 -8.98
N TYR A 66 4.54 9.65 -8.56
CA TYR A 66 4.24 8.31 -9.08
C TYR A 66 3.80 8.32 -10.54
N ALA A 67 3.06 9.34 -10.97
CA ALA A 67 2.64 9.50 -12.36
C ALA A 67 3.81 9.87 -13.29
N GLU A 68 4.90 10.41 -12.74
CA GLU A 68 6.15 10.71 -13.45
C GLU A 68 7.05 9.47 -13.64
N GLN A 69 6.74 8.35 -12.98
CA GLN A 69 7.52 7.11 -13.13
C GLN A 69 7.26 6.48 -14.50
N PRO A 70 8.21 5.70 -15.06
CA PRO A 70 8.10 5.12 -16.40
C PRO A 70 7.20 3.87 -16.41
N TYR A 71 5.99 3.99 -15.86
CA TYR A 71 4.99 2.93 -15.81
C TYR A 71 3.61 3.50 -16.13
N SER A 72 2.87 2.84 -17.01
CA SER A 72 1.47 3.15 -17.26
C SER A 72 0.60 2.81 -16.04
N VAL A 73 -0.62 3.34 -16.00
CA VAL A 73 -1.60 2.99 -14.95
C VAL A 73 -1.89 1.49 -14.99
N GLU A 74 -1.98 0.89 -16.18
CA GLU A 74 -2.18 -0.55 -16.37
C GLU A 74 -1.02 -1.37 -15.81
N GLU A 75 0.22 -0.93 -16.02
CA GLU A 75 1.42 -1.58 -15.45
C GLU A 75 1.46 -1.46 -13.93
N TRP A 76 1.01 -0.33 -13.39
CA TRP A 76 0.79 -0.16 -11.96
C TRP A 76 -0.25 -1.13 -11.42
N VAL A 77 -1.41 -1.19 -12.06
CA VAL A 77 -2.47 -2.11 -11.67
C VAL A 77 -2.03 -3.56 -11.80
N ALA A 78 -1.19 -3.93 -12.77
CA ALA A 78 -0.72 -5.30 -12.93
C ALA A 78 0.42 -5.68 -11.96
N GLY A 79 1.36 -4.77 -11.73
CA GLY A 79 2.66 -5.12 -11.13
C GLY A 79 3.02 -4.38 -9.85
N ALA A 80 2.27 -3.36 -9.44
CA ALA A 80 2.56 -2.66 -8.20
C ALA A 80 2.18 -3.51 -6.97
N PRO A 81 3.02 -3.53 -5.93
CA PRO A 81 2.62 -4.06 -4.63
C PRO A 81 1.51 -3.19 -4.05
N MET A 82 0.43 -3.77 -3.55
CA MET A 82 -0.66 -3.03 -2.92
C MET A 82 -1.13 -3.78 -1.69
N VAL A 83 -1.09 -3.12 -0.53
CA VAL A 83 -1.43 -3.72 0.75
C VAL A 83 -2.34 -2.78 1.53
N VAL A 84 -3.42 -3.33 2.08
CA VAL A 84 -4.26 -2.65 3.07
C VAL A 84 -3.72 -2.96 4.46
N LEU A 85 -3.60 -1.92 5.28
CA LEU A 85 -3.22 -2.02 6.67
C LEU A 85 -4.42 -1.75 7.57
N THR A 86 -4.65 -2.65 8.53
CA THR A 86 -5.66 -2.48 9.57
C THR A 86 -4.97 -2.41 10.92
N ALA A 87 -5.17 -1.32 11.66
CA ALA A 87 -4.65 -1.21 13.01
C ALA A 87 -5.22 -2.32 13.89
N THR A 88 -4.35 -3.08 14.55
CA THR A 88 -4.75 -4.07 15.55
C THR A 88 -4.99 -3.33 16.86
N LYS A 89 -6.14 -3.58 17.50
CA LYS A 89 -6.33 -3.11 18.88
C LYS A 89 -5.54 -4.03 19.78
N ASN A 90 -4.57 -3.48 20.52
CA ASN A 90 -4.02 -4.19 21.67
C ASN A 90 -5.19 -4.46 22.63
N ARG A 91 -5.39 -5.74 22.96
CA ARG A 91 -6.28 -6.14 24.05
C ARG A 91 -5.64 -5.80 25.39
#